data_AF-A0A969JYX3-F1
#
_entry.id   AF-A0A969JYX3-F1
#
_cell.length_a   1.000
_cell.length_b   1.000
_cell.length_c   1.000
_cell.angle_alpha   90.00
_cell.angle_beta   90.00
_cell.angle_gamma   90.00
#
_symmetry.space_group_name_H-M   'P 1'
#
loop_
_entity.id
_entity.type
_entity.pdbx_description
1 polymer ?
#
loop_
_entity_poly.entity_id
_entity_poly.type
_entity_poly.pdbx_seq_one_letter_code
_entity_poly.pdbx_strand_id
1 'polypeptide(L)'
;MTVNTRPHALIIGASVAGLGAALALAPRGYRITCVERDHTPLPQDHLDAARTWQRRGASQTRHSHVLLAPLVNLIDRYAPDLLQRLIAAGAEELGFEAVAAAAFDVVDLEPGDEEIRFLACRRWYSNTCCAAMWSSSAAWKFCRASPSPGSW
;
A
#
# COMPACT_ATOMS: atom_id res chain seq x y z
N MET A 1 11.50 36.69 -13.44
CA MET A 1 10.95 35.32 -13.61
C MET A 1 11.46 34.47 -12.46
N THR A 2 10.63 34.16 -11.47
CA THR A 2 10.98 33.20 -10.42
C THR A 2 10.84 31.79 -10.99
N VAL A 3 11.94 31.05 -11.13
CA VAL A 3 11.89 29.63 -11.48
C VAL A 3 11.28 28.92 -10.28
N ASN A 4 10.02 28.50 -10.41
CA ASN A 4 9.35 27.70 -9.39
C ASN A 4 9.89 26.26 -9.46
N THR A 5 11.08 26.03 -8.92
CA THR A 5 11.65 24.68 -8.85
C THR A 5 10.96 23.91 -7.74
N ARG A 6 9.95 23.11 -8.10
CA ARG A 6 9.41 22.09 -7.20
C ARG A 6 10.54 21.15 -6.75
N PRO A 7 10.69 20.85 -5.45
CA PRO A 7 11.69 19.89 -4.98
C PRO A 7 11.42 18.51 -5.60
N HIS A 8 12.47 17.75 -5.90
CA HIS A 8 12.36 16.42 -6.52
C HIS A 8 12.86 15.35 -5.55
N ALA A 9 12.04 14.33 -5.32
CA ALA A 9 12.41 13.13 -4.56
C ALA A 9 12.57 11.92 -5.49
N LEU A 10 13.67 11.18 -5.31
CA LEU A 10 13.89 9.86 -5.90
C LEU A 10 13.67 8.80 -4.82
N ILE A 11 12.75 7.85 -5.07
CA ILE A 11 12.42 6.76 -4.16
C ILE A 11 12.86 5.46 -4.82
N ILE A 12 13.74 4.71 -4.15
CA ILE A 12 14.23 3.42 -4.63
C ILE A 12 13.44 2.33 -3.90
N GLY A 13 12.61 1.60 -4.65
CA GLY A 13 11.73 0.54 -4.16
C GLY A 13 10.26 0.95 -4.12
N ALA A 14 9.41 0.15 -4.76
CA ALA A 14 7.96 0.28 -4.82
C ALA A 14 7.25 -0.63 -3.82
N SER A 15 7.77 -0.68 -2.59
CA SER A 15 7.10 -1.36 -1.49
C SER A 15 6.07 -0.44 -0.84
N VAL A 16 5.30 -0.97 0.12
CA VAL A 16 4.42 -0.17 0.99
C VAL A 16 5.17 1.02 1.61
N ALA A 17 6.42 0.86 2.01
CA ALA A 17 7.21 1.94 2.58
C ALA A 17 7.55 3.02 1.54
N GLY A 18 8.01 2.62 0.34
CA GLY A 18 8.35 3.55 -0.73
C GLY A 18 7.14 4.33 -1.24
N LEU A 19 6.01 3.66 -1.43
CA LEU A 19 4.76 4.31 -1.85
C LEU A 19 4.16 5.16 -0.72
N GLY A 20 4.30 4.74 0.55
CA GLY A 20 3.95 5.57 1.70
C GLY A 20 4.77 6.86 1.77
N ALA A 21 6.08 6.79 1.50
CA ALA A 21 6.93 7.97 1.41
C ALA A 21 6.50 8.89 0.24
N ALA A 22 6.16 8.31 -0.92
CA ALA A 22 5.64 9.07 -2.05
C ALA A 22 4.32 9.78 -1.70
N LEU A 23 3.39 9.06 -1.05
CA LEU A 23 2.10 9.60 -0.60
C LEU A 23 2.27 10.74 0.40
N ALA A 24 3.25 10.64 1.30
CA ALA A 24 3.56 11.72 2.24
C ALA A 24 4.19 12.94 1.53
N LEU A 25 5.06 12.75 0.55
CA LEU A 25 5.77 13.84 -0.11
C LEU A 25 4.93 14.58 -1.17
N ALA A 26 3.99 13.89 -1.83
CA ALA A 26 3.25 14.46 -2.96
C ALA A 26 2.42 15.71 -2.59
N PRO A 27 1.64 15.71 -1.48
CA PRO A 27 0.88 16.90 -1.06
C PRO A 27 1.77 18.09 -0.67
N ARG A 28 3.07 17.84 -0.38
CA ARG A 28 4.07 18.86 -0.04
C ARG A 28 4.72 19.51 -1.28
N GLY A 29 4.20 19.24 -2.47
CA GLY A 29 4.66 19.85 -3.72
C GLY A 29 5.88 19.19 -4.35
N TYR A 30 6.30 18.02 -3.86
CA TYR A 30 7.42 17.29 -4.45
C TYR A 30 7.04 16.70 -5.80
N ARG A 31 7.92 16.85 -6.79
CA ARG A 31 7.96 15.93 -7.92
C ARG A 31 8.53 14.61 -7.41
N ILE A 32 7.94 13.47 -7.75
CA ILE A 32 8.41 12.16 -7.27
C ILE A 32 8.75 11.27 -8.44
N THR A 33 9.94 10.66 -8.38
CA THR A 33 10.31 9.54 -9.23
C THR A 33 10.51 8.32 -8.36
N CYS A 34 9.81 7.23 -8.66
CA CYS A 34 10.03 5.97 -7.96
C CYS A 34 10.60 4.93 -8.93
N VAL A 35 11.64 4.23 -8.49
CA VAL A 35 12.37 3.23 -9.26
C VAL A 35 12.19 1.88 -8.60
N GLU A 36 11.75 0.89 -9.37
CA GLU A 36 11.60 -0.49 -8.92
C GLU A 36 12.37 -1.43 -9.84
N ARG A 37 13.10 -2.35 -9.21
CA ARG A 37 13.88 -3.39 -9.90
C ARG A 37 12.96 -4.49 -10.43
N ASP A 38 11.92 -4.82 -9.66
CA ASP A 38 10.93 -5.80 -10.06
C ASP A 38 10.04 -5.24 -11.19
N HIS A 39 10.16 -5.84 -12.36
CA HIS A 39 9.41 -5.46 -13.56
C HIS A 39 8.20 -6.39 -13.81
N THR A 40 7.87 -7.29 -12.88
CA THR A 40 6.74 -8.22 -13.06
C THR A 40 5.47 -7.41 -13.36
N PRO A 41 4.77 -7.70 -14.48
CA PRO A 41 3.57 -6.97 -14.88
C PRO A 41 2.54 -6.96 -13.76
N LEU A 42 1.81 -5.86 -13.61
CA LEU A 42 0.69 -5.86 -12.67
C LEU A 42 -0.41 -6.77 -13.20
N PRO A 43 -1.00 -7.63 -12.35
CA PRO A 43 -2.12 -8.45 -12.73
C PRO A 43 -3.35 -7.56 -12.98
N GLN A 44 -4.19 -7.94 -13.94
CA GLN A 44 -5.41 -7.20 -14.29
C GLN A 44 -6.51 -7.45 -13.24
N ASP A 45 -6.60 -8.69 -12.77
CA ASP A 45 -7.54 -9.11 -11.76
C ASP A 45 -6.80 -9.72 -10.55
N HIS A 46 -7.43 -9.58 -9.41
CA HIS A 46 -6.93 -10.02 -8.16
C HIS A 46 -6.92 -11.54 -7.92
N LEU A 47 -7.96 -12.25 -8.39
CA LEU A 47 -8.06 -13.69 -8.22
C LEU A 47 -7.02 -14.39 -9.10
N ASP A 48 -6.79 -13.87 -10.30
CA ASP A 48 -5.73 -14.33 -11.19
C ASP A 48 -4.35 -14.03 -10.61
N ALA A 49 -4.19 -12.86 -9.97
CA ALA A 49 -2.96 -12.52 -9.26
C ALA A 49 -2.62 -13.56 -8.19
N ALA A 50 -3.61 -13.96 -7.38
CA ALA A 50 -3.41 -14.92 -6.30
C ALA A 50 -2.94 -16.29 -6.80
N ARG A 51 -3.41 -16.71 -7.98
CA ARG A 51 -3.08 -18.01 -8.57
C ARG A 51 -1.72 -18.00 -9.26
N THR A 52 -1.47 -16.97 -10.08
CA THR A 52 -0.43 -17.03 -11.12
C THR A 52 0.68 -16.01 -10.96
N TRP A 53 0.48 -14.95 -10.18
CA TRP A 53 1.45 -13.86 -10.12
C TRP A 53 2.67 -14.21 -9.26
N GLN A 54 3.84 -14.21 -9.89
CA GLN A 54 5.12 -14.49 -9.25
C GLN A 54 6.01 -13.25 -9.26
N ARG A 55 5.79 -12.36 -8.28
CA ARG A 55 6.63 -11.18 -8.06
C ARG A 55 7.90 -11.59 -7.31
N ARG A 56 9.02 -11.66 -8.02
CA ARG A 56 10.31 -12.12 -7.46
C ARG A 56 10.84 -11.22 -6.35
N GLY A 57 10.57 -9.91 -6.43
CA GLY A 57 10.96 -8.92 -5.43
C GLY A 57 10.17 -8.97 -4.12
N ALA A 58 9.17 -9.85 -4.00
CA ALA A 58 8.37 -9.99 -2.79
C ALA A 58 7.88 -11.45 -2.60
N SER A 59 8.73 -12.32 -2.05
CA SER A 59 8.40 -13.74 -1.82
C SER A 59 7.18 -13.98 -0.91
N GLN A 60 6.81 -12.99 -0.10
CA GLN A 60 5.69 -13.04 0.83
C GLN A 60 4.33 -12.67 0.21
N THR A 61 4.25 -12.54 -1.13
CA THR A 61 3.02 -12.14 -1.85
C THR A 61 1.82 -13.05 -1.61
N ARG A 62 2.04 -14.29 -1.15
CA ARG A 62 0.99 -15.28 -0.90
C ARG A 62 0.50 -15.33 0.55
N HIS A 63 1.11 -14.59 1.47
CA HIS A 63 0.66 -14.55 2.86
C HIS A 63 -0.49 -13.56 3.08
N SER A 64 -1.33 -13.83 4.06
CA SER A 64 -2.27 -12.84 4.62
C SER A 64 -1.49 -11.81 5.44
N HIS A 65 -1.93 -10.56 5.41
CA HIS A 65 -1.37 -9.50 6.23
C HIS A 65 -2.47 -8.68 6.89
N VAL A 66 -2.10 -8.07 7.99
CA VAL A 66 -2.94 -7.13 8.72
C VAL A 66 -2.15 -5.82 8.82
N LEU A 67 -2.73 -4.72 8.38
CA LEU A 67 -2.23 -3.40 8.73
C LEU A 67 -2.73 -3.05 10.13
N LEU A 68 -1.81 -2.63 10.99
CA LEU A 68 -2.11 -2.29 12.37
C LEU A 68 -2.68 -0.88 12.49
N ALA A 69 -3.37 -0.62 13.60
CA ALA A 69 -4.08 0.64 13.88
C ALA A 69 -3.31 1.92 13.55
N PRO A 70 -2.01 2.07 13.90
CA PRO A 70 -1.30 3.31 13.56
C PRO A 70 -1.26 3.59 12.06
N LEU A 71 -1.07 2.56 11.23
CA LEU A 71 -1.03 2.74 9.77
C LEU A 71 -2.43 2.97 9.20
N VAL A 72 -3.44 2.23 9.67
CA VAL A 72 -4.82 2.41 9.25
C VAL A 72 -5.28 3.83 9.54
N ASN A 73 -5.05 4.32 10.77
CA ASN A 73 -5.43 5.66 11.20
C ASN A 73 -4.65 6.76 10.45
N LEU A 74 -3.40 6.51 10.06
CA LEU A 74 -2.64 7.43 9.19
C LEU A 74 -3.22 7.50 7.78
N ILE A 75 -3.57 6.36 7.18
CA ILE A 75 -4.17 6.32 5.84
C ILE A 75 -5.52 7.03 5.88
N ASP A 76 -6.37 6.72 6.86
CA ASP A 76 -7.69 7.35 7.01
C ASP A 76 -7.58 8.87 7.14
N ARG A 77 -6.63 9.36 7.94
CA ARG A 77 -6.41 10.80 8.15
C ARG A 77 -5.89 11.53 6.92
N TYR A 78 -4.93 10.95 6.20
CA TYR A 78 -4.17 11.66 5.15
C TYR A 78 -4.53 11.25 3.72
N ALA A 79 -5.19 10.11 3.54
CA ALA A 79 -5.61 9.57 2.26
C ALA A 79 -6.87 8.68 2.42
N PRO A 80 -8.00 9.23 2.91
CA PRO A 80 -9.22 8.44 3.13
C PRO A 80 -9.75 7.80 1.84
N ASP A 81 -9.57 8.47 0.70
CA ASP A 81 -9.89 7.95 -0.62
C ASP A 81 -9.04 6.74 -1.01
N LEU A 82 -7.79 6.66 -0.53
CA LEU A 82 -6.99 5.45 -0.66
C LEU A 82 -7.58 4.33 0.19
N LEU A 83 -7.93 4.57 1.45
CA LEU A 83 -8.55 3.55 2.32
C LEU A 83 -9.80 2.96 1.67
N GLN A 84 -10.69 3.81 1.14
CA GLN A 84 -11.89 3.38 0.42
C GLN A 84 -11.56 2.52 -0.81
N ARG A 85 -10.52 2.87 -1.58
CA ARG A 85 -10.05 2.04 -2.68
C ARG A 85 -9.49 0.70 -2.21
N LEU A 86 -8.87 0.63 -1.03
CA LEU A 86 -8.39 -0.64 -0.47
C LEU A 86 -9.56 -1.54 -0.08
N ILE A 87 -10.58 -0.97 0.56
CA ILE A 87 -11.81 -1.69 0.95
C ILE A 87 -12.56 -2.16 -0.30
N ALA A 88 -12.76 -1.27 -1.28
CA ALA A 88 -13.41 -1.60 -2.55
C ALA A 88 -12.61 -2.61 -3.38
N ALA A 89 -11.29 -2.61 -3.23
CA ALA A 89 -10.48 -3.67 -3.79
C ALA A 89 -10.86 -4.98 -3.10
N GLY A 90 -10.95 -5.03 -1.76
CA GLY A 90 -11.41 -6.20 -0.99
C GLY A 90 -10.65 -6.39 0.32
N ALA A 91 -10.04 -5.33 0.84
CA ALA A 91 -9.56 -5.27 2.21
C ALA A 91 -10.74 -5.17 3.18
N GLU A 92 -10.58 -5.74 4.37
CA GLU A 92 -11.63 -5.80 5.39
C GLU A 92 -11.13 -5.09 6.64
N GLU A 93 -11.94 -4.17 7.16
CA GLU A 93 -11.67 -3.49 8.42
C GLU A 93 -12.19 -4.34 9.58
N LEU A 94 -11.32 -4.58 10.57
CA LEU A 94 -11.65 -5.32 11.77
C LEU A 94 -11.45 -4.39 12.98
N GLY A 95 -12.50 -4.19 13.77
CA GLY A 95 -12.39 -3.47 15.05
C GLY A 95 -11.78 -4.35 16.13
N PHE A 96 -11.01 -3.75 17.05
CA PHE A 96 -10.40 -4.48 18.16
C PHE A 96 -11.43 -5.20 19.04
N GLU A 97 -12.56 -4.57 19.34
CA GLU A 97 -13.65 -5.19 20.10
C GLU A 97 -14.08 -6.53 19.47
N ALA A 98 -14.36 -6.55 18.16
CA ALA A 98 -14.79 -7.76 17.47
C ALA A 98 -13.71 -8.85 17.46
N VAL A 99 -12.44 -8.45 17.32
CA VAL A 99 -11.30 -9.37 17.36
C VAL A 99 -11.10 -9.94 18.76
N ALA A 100 -11.18 -9.11 19.80
CA ALA A 100 -11.03 -9.51 21.19
C ALA A 100 -12.16 -10.45 21.63
N ALA A 101 -13.41 -10.11 21.30
CA ALA A 101 -14.58 -10.94 21.62
C ALA A 101 -14.55 -12.31 20.93
N ALA A 102 -13.89 -12.42 19.78
CA ALA A 102 -13.69 -13.69 19.09
C ALA A 102 -12.55 -14.54 19.69
N ALA A 103 -11.62 -13.92 20.42
CA ALA A 103 -10.40 -14.56 20.92
C ALA A 103 -10.44 -14.88 22.42
N PHE A 104 -11.26 -14.17 23.20
CA PHE A 104 -11.29 -14.25 24.66
C PHE A 104 -12.72 -14.32 25.20
N ASP A 105 -12.93 -15.11 26.26
CA ASP A 105 -14.23 -15.28 26.91
C ASP A 105 -14.69 -14.05 27.71
N VAL A 106 -13.72 -13.25 28.19
CA VAL A 106 -13.94 -12.02 28.93
C VAL A 106 -13.07 -10.93 28.32
N VAL A 107 -13.72 -9.85 27.88
CA VAL A 107 -13.08 -8.67 27.29
C VAL A 107 -13.49 -7.46 28.10
N ASP A 108 -12.51 -6.71 28.60
CA ASP A 108 -12.70 -5.42 29.24
C ASP A 108 -12.11 -4.36 28.29
N LEU A 109 -12.97 -3.51 27.72
CA LEU A 109 -12.58 -2.49 26.74
C LEU A 109 -12.30 -1.17 27.45
N GLU A 110 -11.20 -0.52 27.09
CA GLU A 110 -10.85 0.80 27.59
C GLU A 110 -11.27 1.91 26.59
N PRO A 111 -11.58 3.12 27.07
CA PRO A 111 -11.79 4.26 26.18
C PRO A 111 -10.60 4.48 25.24
N GLY A 112 -10.84 4.52 23.93
CA GLY A 112 -9.80 4.60 22.90
C GLY A 112 -9.57 3.28 22.15
N ASP A 113 -10.06 2.15 22.68
CA ASP A 113 -10.00 0.86 21.98
C ASP A 113 -10.78 0.86 20.66
N GLU A 114 -11.77 1.74 20.51
CA GLU A 114 -12.50 1.95 19.26
C GLU A 114 -11.59 2.48 18.12
N GLU A 115 -10.47 3.13 18.46
CA GLU A 115 -9.48 3.59 17.49
C GLU A 115 -8.51 2.47 17.06
N ILE A 116 -8.50 1.33 17.77
CA ILE A 116 -7.68 0.18 17.43
C ILE A 116 -8.39 -0.60 16.31
N ARG A 117 -8.05 -0.21 15.09
CA ARG A 117 -8.62 -0.79 13.86
C ARG A 117 -7.55 -1.50 13.06
N PHE A 118 -7.89 -2.65 12.52
CA PHE A 118 -7.03 -3.44 11.68
C PHE A 118 -7.58 -3.43 10.26
N LEU A 119 -6.69 -3.40 9.27
CA LEU A 119 -7.09 -3.64 7.88
C LEU A 119 -6.51 -4.98 7.44
N ALA A 120 -7.34 -6.01 7.50
CA ALA A 120 -7.00 -7.33 7.03
C ALA A 120 -7.05 -7.36 5.50
N CYS A 121 -5.98 -7.87 4.90
CA CYS A 121 -5.92 -8.05 3.46
C CYS A 121 -5.07 -9.27 3.11
N ARG A 122 -5.40 -9.94 2.01
CA ARG A 122 -4.47 -10.91 1.41
C ARG A 122 -3.36 -10.08 0.72
N ARG A 123 -2.04 -10.31 0.91
CA ARG A 123 -0.98 -9.35 0.44
C ARG A 123 -1.03 -9.04 -1.06
N TRP A 124 -1.60 -9.91 -1.89
CA TRP A 124 -1.81 -9.56 -3.29
C TRP A 124 -2.64 -8.27 -3.39
N TYR A 125 -3.60 -8.02 -2.47
CA TYR A 125 -4.26 -6.73 -2.29
C TYR A 125 -3.33 -5.67 -1.77
N SER A 126 -2.35 -5.92 -0.90
CA SER A 126 -1.35 -4.91 -0.54
C SER A 126 -0.53 -4.43 -1.75
N ASN A 127 -0.35 -5.27 -2.78
CA ASN A 127 0.23 -4.85 -4.05
C ASN A 127 -0.81 -4.33 -5.06
N THR A 128 -2.09 -4.68 -4.91
CA THR A 128 -3.21 -3.95 -5.52
C THR A 128 -3.46 -2.61 -4.82
N CYS A 129 -3.04 -2.43 -3.56
CA CYS A 129 -2.95 -1.17 -2.82
C CYS A 129 -1.79 -0.39 -3.42
N CYS A 130 -0.65 -1.06 -3.70
CA CYS A 130 0.40 -0.47 -4.53
C CYS A 130 -0.13 -0.09 -5.91
N ALA A 131 -1.01 -0.89 -6.54
CA ALA A 131 -1.66 -0.63 -7.85
C ALA A 131 -2.67 0.51 -7.80
N ALA A 132 -3.45 0.59 -6.73
CA ALA A 132 -4.42 1.64 -6.46
C ALA A 132 -3.69 2.93 -6.07
N MET A 133 -2.62 2.89 -5.27
CA MET A 133 -1.67 3.98 -5.04
C MET A 133 -0.96 4.37 -6.34
N TRP A 134 -0.62 3.40 -7.20
CA TRP A 134 0.01 3.60 -8.51
C TRP A 134 -0.92 4.35 -9.48
N SER A 135 -2.23 4.06 -9.45
CA SER A 135 -3.21 4.64 -10.38
C SER A 135 -3.88 5.92 -9.87
N SER A 136 -3.81 6.20 -8.56
CA SER A 136 -4.53 7.32 -7.94
C SER A 136 -3.83 8.67 -7.99
N SER A 137 -2.69 8.79 -8.68
CA SER A 137 -2.03 10.11 -8.82
C SER A 137 -1.29 10.30 -10.14
N ALA A 138 -1.76 11.26 -10.93
CA ALA A 138 -1.06 11.82 -12.09
C ALA A 138 0.26 12.54 -11.73
N ALA A 139 0.57 12.66 -10.43
CA ALA A 139 1.72 13.40 -9.91
C ALA A 139 3.06 12.62 -9.94
N TRP A 140 3.05 11.31 -10.20
CA TRP A 140 4.24 10.46 -10.05
C TRP A 140 4.71 9.92 -11.40
N LYS A 141 6.04 9.88 -11.59
CA LYS A 141 6.66 9.14 -12.71
C LYS A 141 7.31 7.88 -12.16
N PHE A 142 6.88 6.72 -12.66
CA PHE A 142 7.42 5.43 -12.28
C PHE A 142 8.40 4.94 -13.35
N CYS A 143 9.62 4.61 -12.95
CA CYS A 143 10.62 4.02 -13.84
C CYS A 143 10.87 2.58 -13.42
N ARG A 144 10.45 1.63 -14.25
CA ARG A 144 10.86 0.22 -14.10
C ARG A 144 12.17 0.02 -14.84
N ALA A 145 13.04 -0.82 -14.29
CA ALA A 145 14.13 -1.35 -15.08
C ALA A 145 13.54 -2.17 -16.24
N SER A 146 13.89 -1.83 -17.48
CA SER A 146 13.72 -2.75 -18.60
C SER A 146 14.67 -3.92 -18.38
N PRO A 147 14.30 -5.17 -18.69
CA PRO A 147 15.26 -6.27 -18.64
C PRO A 147 16.44 -5.91 -19.55
N SER A 148 17.64 -5.84 -18.97
CA SER A 148 18.86 -5.80 -19.78
C SER A 148 18.95 -7.14 -20.51
N PRO A 149 19.22 -7.17 -21.83
CA PRO A 149 19.52 -8.42 -22.50
C PRO A 149 20.77 -9.01 -21.83
N GLY A 150 20.65 -10.14 -21.13
CA GLY A 150 21.79 -10.92 -20.66
C GLY A 150 22.06 -11.06 -19.15
N SER A 151 21.12 -10.72 -18.26
CA SER A 151 21.28 -11.08 -16.82
C SER A 151 20.48 -12.35 -16.49
N TRP A 152 21.22 -13.44 -16.27
CA TRP A 152 20.75 -14.79 -15.87
C TRP A 152 19.96 -14.80 -14.56
#